data_AF-A0A8B9W7S3-F1
#
_entry.id   AF-A0A8B9W7S3-F1
#
_cell.length_a   1.000
_cell.length_b   1.000
_cell.length_c   1.000
_cell.angle_alpha   90.00
_cell.angle_beta   90.00
_cell.angle_gamma   90.00
#
_symmetry.space_group_name_H-M   'P 1'
#
loop_
_entity.id
_entity.type
_entity.pdbx_description
1 polymer ?
#
loop_
_entity_poly.entity_id
_entity_poly.type
_entity_poly.pdbx_seq_one_letter_code
_entity_poly.pdbx_strand_id
1 'polypeptide(L)'
;MLCDSMGLDEKEGVGLCVDDIPHILKGCVPDRYEFSPQKPITPKHPTFITSPSLKDRIHCVAYVFDINSMDNLSSKMVAKLKQIQKEVINCGVAQVALLTKVKNCNEVLQDNFLKMNKAMISQSQIQNVNKILGIPLSRILVVDNYASEREMDPVKDILILSALKQMFRATDDFLEDLPLE
;
A
#
# COMPACT_ATOMS: atom_id res chain seq x y z
N MET A 1 -12.01 -5.25 -6.40
CA MET A 1 -11.17 -4.81 -7.53
C MET A 1 -9.87 -4.29 -6.95
N LEU A 2 -8.71 -4.73 -7.45
CA LEU A 2 -7.41 -4.20 -7.05
C LEU A 2 -6.90 -3.29 -8.16
N CYS A 3 -6.36 -2.14 -7.79
CA CYS A 3 -5.77 -1.18 -8.73
C CYS A 3 -4.26 -1.13 -8.48
N ASP A 4 -3.48 -1.22 -9.55
CA ASP A 4 -2.04 -1.03 -9.50
C ASP A 4 -1.67 0.38 -10.00
N SER A 5 -0.54 0.90 -9.54
CA SER A 5 -0.01 2.20 -9.93
C SER A 5 1.46 2.09 -10.29
N MET A 6 1.97 3.07 -11.04
CA MET A 6 3.41 3.21 -11.24
C MET A 6 4.15 3.30 -9.90
N GLY A 7 5.34 2.71 -9.81
CA GLY A 7 6.16 2.75 -8.60
C GLY A 7 6.67 4.15 -8.24
N LEU A 8 7.07 4.34 -6.98
CA LEU A 8 7.69 5.57 -6.50
C LEU A 8 9.20 5.55 -6.78
N ASP A 9 9.74 6.71 -7.19
CA ASP A 9 11.18 6.95 -7.28
C ASP A 9 11.55 8.23 -6.53
N GLU A 10 12.78 8.32 -6.05
CA GLU A 10 13.31 9.49 -5.36
C GLU A 10 13.70 10.63 -6.32
N LYS A 11 13.98 10.29 -7.59
CA LYS A 11 14.29 11.25 -8.64
C LYS A 11 13.02 11.94 -9.11
N GLU A 12 13.10 13.26 -9.22
CA GLU A 12 12.01 14.04 -9.81
C GLU A 12 11.82 13.66 -11.27
N GLY A 13 10.56 13.62 -11.71
CA GLY A 13 10.22 13.19 -13.07
C GLY A 13 10.45 11.70 -13.34
N VAL A 14 10.62 10.86 -12.31
CA VAL A 14 10.65 9.40 -12.39
C VAL A 14 9.61 8.81 -11.43
N GLY A 15 8.94 7.75 -11.88
CA GLY A 15 7.89 7.11 -11.11
C GLY A 15 6.63 7.98 -10.97
N LEU A 16 5.72 7.55 -10.10
CA LEU A 16 4.43 8.20 -9.89
C LEU A 16 4.57 9.66 -9.42
N CYS A 17 3.84 10.56 -10.07
CA CYS A 17 3.72 11.94 -9.64
C CYS A 17 2.81 12.00 -8.41
N VAL A 18 3.27 12.62 -7.32
CA VAL A 18 2.48 12.68 -6.07
C VAL A 18 1.20 13.49 -6.25
N ASP A 19 1.19 14.42 -7.20
CA ASP A 19 0.02 15.25 -7.51
C ASP A 19 -1.11 14.44 -8.18
N ASP A 20 -0.83 13.23 -8.67
CA ASP A 20 -1.87 12.29 -9.14
C ASP A 20 -2.61 11.61 -7.99
N ILE A 21 -1.98 11.47 -6.81
CA ILE A 21 -2.52 10.69 -5.68
C ILE A 21 -3.92 11.14 -5.27
N PRO A 22 -4.22 12.43 -5.06
CA PRO A 22 -5.58 12.84 -4.70
C PRO A 22 -6.63 12.47 -5.76
N HIS A 23 -6.24 12.48 -7.03
CA HIS A 23 -7.13 12.12 -8.15
C HIS A 23 -7.35 10.60 -8.20
N ILE A 24 -6.31 9.81 -7.95
CA ILE A 24 -6.40 8.34 -7.84
C ILE A 24 -7.33 7.99 -6.68
N LEU A 25 -7.10 8.54 -5.49
CA LEU A 25 -7.87 8.24 -4.29
C LEU A 25 -9.36 8.56 -4.47
N LYS A 26 -9.67 9.69 -5.12
CA LYS A 26 -11.04 10.12 -5.39
C LYS A 26 -11.70 9.36 -6.53
N GLY A 27 -11.03 8.47 -7.24
CA GLY A 27 -11.60 7.76 -8.38
C GLY A 27 -11.71 8.60 -9.66
N CYS A 28 -10.98 9.71 -9.75
CA CYS A 28 -11.01 10.61 -10.90
C CYS A 28 -10.20 10.11 -12.10
N VAL A 29 -9.38 9.07 -11.91
CA VAL A 29 -8.50 8.50 -12.93
C VAL A 29 -9.21 7.33 -13.64
N PRO A 30 -9.31 7.35 -14.98
CA PRO A 30 -9.97 6.27 -15.72
C PRO A 30 -9.11 4.99 -15.75
N ASP A 31 -9.77 3.85 -16.00
CA ASP A 31 -9.07 2.59 -16.24
C ASP A 31 -8.05 2.71 -17.39
N ARG A 32 -6.91 2.05 -17.23
CA ARG A 32 -5.77 2.06 -18.19
C ARG A 32 -5.20 3.45 -18.48
N TYR A 33 -5.36 4.41 -17.57
CA TYR A 33 -4.66 5.68 -17.68
C TYR A 33 -3.14 5.48 -17.67
N GLU A 34 -2.46 6.11 -18.62
CA GLU A 34 -1.01 6.10 -18.71
C GLU A 34 -0.45 7.30 -17.93
N PHE A 35 0.16 7.02 -16.77
CA PHE A 35 0.72 8.06 -15.92
C PHE A 35 1.96 8.70 -16.56
N SER A 36 2.03 10.03 -16.51
CA SER A 36 3.24 10.77 -16.86
C SER A 36 3.96 11.23 -15.58
N PRO A 37 5.24 10.88 -15.37
CA PRO A 37 6.00 11.33 -14.20
C PRO A 37 6.13 12.86 -14.07
N GLN A 38 5.93 13.60 -15.16
CA GLN A 38 6.13 15.05 -15.24
C GLN A 38 4.83 15.83 -15.32
N LYS A 39 3.70 15.17 -15.62
CA LYS A 39 2.44 15.83 -15.89
C LYS A 39 1.31 15.08 -15.20
N PRO A 40 0.87 15.53 -14.01
CA PRO A 40 -0.27 14.91 -13.36
C PRO A 40 -1.53 15.09 -14.22
N ILE A 41 -2.48 14.17 -14.04
CA ILE A 41 -3.80 14.30 -14.62
C ILE A 41 -4.47 15.56 -14.06
N THR A 42 -5.28 16.22 -14.91
CA THR A 42 -6.03 17.40 -14.51
C THR A 42 -7.47 17.26 -14.97
N PRO A 43 -8.42 18.02 -14.39
CA PRO A 43 -9.82 18.04 -14.85
C PRO A 43 -10.01 18.44 -16.32
N LYS A 44 -8.97 18.99 -16.98
CA LYS A 44 -8.98 19.31 -18.40
C LYS A 44 -8.66 18.11 -19.29
N HIS A 45 -8.21 17.00 -18.73
CA HIS A 45 -7.91 15.79 -19.50
C HIS A 45 -9.22 15.20 -20.04
N PRO A 46 -9.31 14.83 -21.33
CA PRO A 46 -10.56 14.40 -21.95
C PRO A 46 -11.27 13.21 -21.27
N THR A 47 -10.49 12.35 -20.60
CA THR A 47 -10.98 11.15 -19.92
C THR A 47 -11.04 11.28 -18.39
N PHE A 48 -10.83 12.48 -17.85
CA PHE A 48 -10.92 12.71 -16.41
C PHE A 48 -12.35 12.47 -15.91
N ILE A 49 -12.49 11.69 -14.82
CA ILE A 49 -13.80 11.41 -14.21
C ILE A 49 -14.11 12.52 -13.21
N THR A 50 -15.07 13.38 -13.55
CA THR A 50 -15.43 14.57 -12.75
C THR A 50 -16.33 14.28 -11.56
N SER A 51 -17.13 13.21 -11.63
CA SER A 51 -18.08 12.82 -10.58
C SER A 51 -18.04 11.31 -10.34
N PRO A 52 -16.94 10.80 -9.77
CA PRO A 52 -16.79 9.38 -9.48
C PRO A 52 -17.78 8.93 -8.42
N SER A 53 -18.39 7.77 -8.65
CA SER A 53 -19.28 7.13 -7.68
C SER A 53 -18.46 6.46 -6.57
N LEU A 54 -19.10 6.07 -5.46
CA LEU A 54 -18.40 5.44 -4.34
C LEU A 54 -17.55 4.24 -4.78
N LYS A 55 -18.08 3.37 -5.63
CA LYS A 55 -17.38 2.19 -6.16
C LYS A 55 -16.11 2.52 -6.97
N ASP A 56 -15.98 3.75 -7.46
CA ASP A 56 -14.83 4.20 -8.27
C ASP A 56 -13.71 4.75 -7.38
N ARG A 57 -14.00 5.08 -6.11
CA ARG A 57 -13.03 5.62 -5.15
C ARG A 57 -12.15 4.52 -4.58
N ILE A 58 -10.95 4.90 -4.13
CA ILE A 58 -10.06 3.99 -3.40
C ILE A 58 -10.49 3.93 -1.95
N HIS A 59 -10.74 2.71 -1.46
CA HIS A 59 -11.19 2.46 -0.08
C HIS A 59 -10.08 1.96 0.84
N CYS A 60 -8.97 1.49 0.27
CA CYS A 60 -7.77 1.12 1.01
C CYS A 60 -6.53 1.31 0.13
N VAL A 61 -5.48 1.90 0.72
CA VAL A 61 -4.14 2.00 0.12
C VAL A 61 -3.23 0.95 0.76
N ALA A 62 -2.58 0.15 -0.09
CA ALA A 62 -1.55 -0.76 0.34
C ALA A 62 -0.16 -0.22 -0.06
N TYR A 63 0.65 0.16 0.93
CA TYR A 63 2.04 0.54 0.69
C TYR A 63 2.90 -0.71 0.60
N VAL A 64 3.51 -0.96 -0.56
CA VAL A 64 4.35 -2.15 -0.77
C VAL A 64 5.82 -1.78 -0.59
N PHE A 65 6.49 -2.44 0.36
CA PHE A 65 7.91 -2.26 0.64
C PHE A 65 8.67 -3.56 0.40
N ASP A 66 9.89 -3.42 -0.11
CA ASP A 66 10.90 -4.47 -0.02
C ASP A 66 11.53 -4.40 1.38
N ILE A 67 11.34 -5.46 2.18
CA ILE A 67 11.85 -5.50 3.56
C ILE A 67 13.38 -5.32 3.62
N ASN A 68 14.09 -5.71 2.56
CA ASN A 68 15.55 -5.69 2.51
C ASN A 68 16.12 -4.31 2.14
N SER A 69 15.29 -3.39 1.62
CA SER A 69 15.72 -2.04 1.22
C SER A 69 15.25 -0.96 2.19
N MET A 70 14.54 -1.33 3.25
CA MET A 70 13.90 -0.38 4.14
C MET A 70 14.86 0.52 4.92
N ASP A 71 16.00 -0.01 5.38
CA ASP A 71 17.03 0.78 6.07
C ASP A 71 17.76 1.75 5.12
N ASN A 72 17.62 1.55 3.80
CA ASN A 72 18.28 2.34 2.75
C ASN A 72 17.35 3.39 2.13
N LEU A 73 16.15 3.62 2.68
CA LEU A 73 15.25 4.66 2.19
C LEU A 73 15.87 6.04 2.40
N SER A 74 16.07 6.78 1.31
CA SER A 74 16.58 8.15 1.39
C SER A 74 15.58 9.08 2.08
N SER A 75 16.08 10.18 2.66
CA SER A 75 15.23 11.19 3.28
C SER A 75 14.20 11.78 2.30
N LYS A 76 14.55 11.87 1.01
CA LYS A 76 13.65 12.27 -0.06
C LYS A 76 12.50 11.29 -0.26
N MET A 77 12.79 9.99 -0.31
CA MET A 77 11.76 8.96 -0.42
C MET A 77 10.85 8.94 0.81
N VAL A 78 11.41 9.07 2.02
CA VAL A 78 10.62 9.16 3.25
C VAL A 78 9.71 10.39 3.25
N ALA A 79 10.20 11.54 2.80
CA ALA A 79 9.36 12.74 2.67
C ALA A 79 8.22 12.53 1.68
N LYS A 80 8.49 11.88 0.54
CA LYS A 80 7.48 11.53 -0.47
C LYS A 80 6.41 10.60 0.10
N LEU A 81 6.80 9.55 0.81
CA LEU A 81 5.88 8.62 1.48
C LEU A 81 5.00 9.34 2.50
N LYS A 82 5.57 10.26 3.30
CA LYS A 82 4.81 11.08 4.25
C LYS A 82 3.83 12.03 3.58
N GLN A 83 4.20 12.60 2.43
CA GLN A 83 3.29 13.43 1.64
C GLN A 83 2.10 12.61 1.14
N ILE A 84 2.34 11.42 0.58
CA ILE A 84 1.28 10.51 0.14
C ILE A 84 0.39 10.10 1.33
N GLN A 85 1.00 9.72 2.45
CA GLN A 85 0.27 9.35 3.67
C GLN A 85 -0.64 10.47 4.18
N LYS A 86 -0.19 11.72 4.09
CA LYS A 86 -1.02 12.88 4.42
C LYS A 86 -2.25 12.99 3.50
N GLU A 87 -2.08 12.79 2.19
CA GLU A 87 -3.20 12.80 1.23
C GLU A 87 -4.19 11.66 1.48
N VAL A 88 -3.69 10.46 1.81
CA VAL A 88 -4.52 9.30 2.16
C VAL A 88 -5.34 9.57 3.42
N ILE A 89 -4.73 10.15 4.46
CA ILE A 89 -5.45 10.55 5.68
C ILE A 89 -6.47 11.64 5.38
N ASN A 90 -6.11 12.66 4.60
CA ASN A 90 -7.01 13.75 4.24
C ASN A 90 -8.23 13.27 3.44
N CYS A 91 -8.06 12.25 2.60
CA CYS A 91 -9.17 11.65 1.86
C CYS A 91 -10.01 10.70 2.73
N GLY A 92 -9.59 10.42 3.97
CA GLY A 92 -10.17 9.37 4.80
C GLY A 92 -10.11 8.06 4.04
N VAL A 93 -8.93 7.48 3.84
CA VAL A 93 -8.82 6.18 3.18
C VAL A 93 -8.07 5.24 4.09
N ALA A 94 -8.55 4.00 4.21
CA ALA A 94 -7.87 2.99 4.99
C ALA A 94 -6.46 2.75 4.44
N GLN A 95 -5.53 2.36 5.30
CA GLN A 95 -4.15 2.15 4.89
C GLN A 95 -3.52 0.96 5.59
N VAL A 96 -2.79 0.16 4.81
CA VAL A 96 -1.99 -0.97 5.26
C VAL A 96 -0.61 -0.90 4.63
N ALA A 97 0.37 -1.58 5.22
CA ALA A 97 1.68 -1.78 4.61
C ALA A 97 1.95 -3.27 4.41
N LEU A 98 2.52 -3.60 3.26
CA LEU A 98 2.92 -4.95 2.88
C LEU A 98 4.44 -4.99 2.79
N LEU A 99 5.07 -5.80 3.63
CA LEU A 99 6.50 -6.09 3.61
C LEU A 99 6.72 -7.35 2.77
N THR A 100 7.37 -7.19 1.63
CA THR A 100 7.63 -8.24 0.64
C THR A 100 9.07 -8.77 0.74
N LYS A 101 9.36 -9.87 0.02
CA LYS A 101 10.71 -10.48 -0.09
C LYS A 101 11.30 -10.90 1.25
N VAL A 102 10.46 -11.43 2.12
CA VAL A 102 10.91 -11.99 3.39
C VAL A 102 11.62 -13.30 3.16
N LYS A 103 12.86 -13.41 3.64
CA LYS A 103 13.60 -14.68 3.65
C LYS A 103 13.07 -15.53 4.80
N ASN A 104 12.78 -16.81 4.54
CA ASN A 104 12.34 -17.81 5.52
C ASN A 104 10.96 -17.56 6.18
N CYS A 105 9.90 -17.45 5.37
CA CYS A 105 8.51 -17.34 5.85
C CYS A 105 8.08 -18.45 6.83
N ASN A 106 8.73 -19.62 6.78
CA ASN A 106 8.42 -20.77 7.64
C ASN A 106 8.65 -20.51 9.13
N GLU A 107 9.60 -19.64 9.50
CA GLU A 107 9.83 -19.26 10.90
C GLU A 107 8.73 -18.34 11.45
N VAL A 108 8.03 -17.62 10.56
CA VAL A 108 6.99 -16.65 10.91
C VAL A 108 5.66 -17.32 11.27
N LEU A 109 5.39 -18.50 10.70
CA LEU A 109 4.10 -19.21 10.88
C LEU A 109 4.09 -20.26 12.00
N GLN A 110 5.25 -20.74 12.45
CA GLN A 110 5.34 -21.77 13.50
C GLN A 110 4.94 -21.24 14.89
N ASP A 111 5.00 -19.94 15.10
CA ASP A 111 4.53 -19.28 16.32
C ASP A 111 3.20 -18.59 15.97
N ASN A 112 2.09 -19.08 16.54
CA ASN A 112 0.71 -18.57 16.45
C ASN A 112 0.61 -17.11 15.97
N PHE A 113 -0.41 -16.75 15.17
CA PHE A 113 -0.72 -15.39 14.65
C PHE A 113 -0.52 -14.17 15.60
N LEU A 114 -0.33 -14.40 16.90
CA LEU A 114 0.01 -13.46 17.98
C LEU A 114 1.53 -13.32 18.29
N LYS A 115 2.42 -14.09 17.66
CA LYS A 115 3.89 -14.07 17.86
C LYS A 115 4.64 -13.96 16.52
N MET A 116 4.23 -13.01 15.68
CA MET A 116 4.99 -12.49 14.53
C MET A 116 6.35 -11.83 14.93
N ASN A 117 6.93 -12.20 16.07
CA ASN A 117 7.84 -11.37 16.86
C ASN A 117 9.28 -11.91 16.97
N LYS A 118 9.73 -12.91 16.19
CA LYS A 118 11.06 -13.50 16.42
C LYS A 118 11.99 -13.71 15.22
N ALA A 119 11.73 -13.11 14.07
CA ALA A 119 12.84 -12.70 13.21
C ALA A 119 13.22 -11.28 13.62
N MET A 120 14.35 -11.08 14.31
CA MET A 120 14.78 -9.76 14.81
C MET A 120 14.79 -8.68 13.71
N ILE A 121 15.01 -9.11 12.45
CA ILE A 121 14.96 -8.28 11.25
C ILE A 121 13.52 -7.82 10.91
N SER A 122 12.49 -8.65 11.10
CA SER A 122 11.11 -8.21 10.78
C SER A 122 10.62 -7.15 11.75
N GLN A 123 10.95 -7.26 13.04
CA GLN A 123 10.52 -6.28 14.04
C GLN A 123 11.08 -4.88 13.80
N SER A 124 12.39 -4.75 13.49
CA SER A 124 12.97 -3.43 13.23
C SER A 124 12.36 -2.78 11.99
N GLN A 125 12.12 -3.57 10.93
CA GLN A 125 11.49 -3.05 9.71
C GLN A 125 10.03 -2.66 9.92
N ILE A 126 9.27 -3.46 10.68
CA ILE A 126 7.90 -3.11 11.09
C ILE A 126 7.88 -1.78 11.86
N GLN A 127 8.80 -1.58 12.81
CA GLN A 127 8.92 -0.31 13.54
C GLN A 127 9.30 0.86 12.61
N ASN A 128 10.16 0.63 11.63
CA ASN A 128 10.55 1.65 10.66
C ASN A 128 9.35 2.09 9.80
N VAL A 129 8.53 1.14 9.29
CA VAL A 129 7.29 1.48 8.56
C VAL A 129 6.34 2.26 9.45
N ASN A 130 6.15 1.82 10.68
CA ASN A 130 5.30 2.52 11.64
C ASN A 130 5.77 3.96 11.87
N LYS A 131 7.07 4.22 11.99
CA LYS A 131 7.61 5.59 12.11
C LYS A 131 7.42 6.44 10.85
N ILE A 132 7.46 5.83 9.66
CA ILE A 132 7.31 6.54 8.39
C ILE A 132 5.84 6.88 8.13
N LEU A 133 4.94 5.89 8.24
CA LEU A 133 3.54 6.00 7.85
C LEU A 133 2.58 6.27 9.02
N GLY A 134 3.02 6.09 10.27
CA GLY A 134 2.16 6.27 11.45
C GLY A 134 1.02 5.26 11.57
N ILE A 135 1.04 4.15 10.83
CA ILE A 135 -0.04 3.15 10.87
C ILE A 135 0.15 2.15 12.02
N PRO A 136 -0.93 1.63 12.62
CA PRO A 136 -0.83 0.61 13.67
C PRO A 136 -0.03 -0.61 13.21
N LEU A 137 0.73 -1.23 14.13
CA LEU A 137 1.53 -2.42 13.82
C LEU A 137 0.67 -3.58 13.29
N SER A 138 -0.59 -3.67 13.73
CA SER A 138 -1.57 -4.64 13.22
C SER A 138 -1.94 -4.46 11.74
N ARG A 139 -1.64 -3.30 11.14
CA ARG A 139 -1.84 -2.99 9.72
C ARG A 139 -0.54 -3.08 8.90
N ILE A 140 0.55 -3.58 9.50
CA ILE A 140 1.82 -3.86 8.82
C ILE A 140 1.92 -5.38 8.68
N LEU A 141 1.89 -5.86 7.45
CA LEU A 141 1.71 -7.27 7.13
C LEU A 141 2.91 -7.76 6.34
N VAL A 142 3.40 -8.94 6.70
CA VAL A 142 4.42 -9.63 5.94
C VAL A 142 3.76 -10.49 4.89
N VAL A 143 4.22 -10.38 3.65
CA VAL A 143 3.75 -11.18 2.53
C VAL A 143 4.93 -11.71 1.74
N ASP A 144 4.72 -12.85 1.10
CA ASP A 144 5.64 -13.43 0.13
C ASP A 144 4.83 -13.83 -1.10
N ASN A 145 5.41 -13.65 -2.29
CA ASN A 145 4.71 -13.86 -3.55
C ASN A 145 5.32 -15.00 -4.36
N TYR A 146 4.57 -15.44 -5.38
CA TYR A 146 5.05 -16.38 -6.38
C TYR A 146 5.71 -15.60 -7.51
N ALA A 147 6.97 -15.24 -7.32
CA ALA A 147 7.73 -14.50 -8.34
C ALA A 147 8.41 -15.45 -9.33
N SER A 148 8.86 -16.61 -8.87
CA SER A 148 9.69 -17.54 -9.65
C SER A 148 9.28 -19.02 -9.51
N GLU A 149 8.50 -19.30 -8.47
CA GLU A 149 8.04 -20.62 -8.09
C GLU A 149 6.90 -21.06 -9.00
N ARG A 150 6.94 -22.32 -9.42
CA ARG A 150 5.89 -22.95 -10.23
C ARG A 150 4.89 -23.74 -9.38
N GLU A 151 5.34 -24.20 -8.22
CA GLU A 151 4.53 -24.98 -7.30
C GLU A 151 3.87 -24.06 -6.27
N MET A 152 2.66 -24.43 -5.87
CA MET A 152 1.93 -23.72 -4.82
C MET A 152 2.56 -24.04 -3.45
N ASP A 153 2.68 -23.02 -2.63
CA ASP A 153 3.16 -23.08 -1.26
C ASP A 153 2.04 -22.60 -0.32
N PRO A 154 1.43 -23.51 0.46
CA PRO A 154 0.35 -23.17 1.39
C PRO A 154 0.71 -22.06 2.38
N VAL A 155 1.99 -21.91 2.74
CA VAL A 155 2.47 -20.84 3.62
C VAL A 155 2.31 -19.48 2.95
N LYS A 156 2.73 -19.35 1.70
CA LYS A 156 2.56 -18.11 0.92
C LYS A 156 1.08 -17.80 0.71
N ASP A 157 0.27 -18.81 0.39
CA ASP A 157 -1.17 -18.64 0.23
C ASP A 157 -1.83 -18.10 1.51
N ILE A 158 -1.48 -18.66 2.68
CA ILE A 158 -2.00 -18.17 3.97
C ILE A 158 -1.61 -16.71 4.20
N LEU A 159 -0.36 -16.32 3.90
CA LEU A 159 0.10 -14.93 4.07
C LEU A 159 -0.65 -13.97 3.14
N ILE A 160 -0.76 -14.31 1.85
CA ILE A 160 -1.47 -13.50 0.85
C ILE A 160 -2.96 -13.36 1.22
N LEU A 161 -3.63 -14.47 1.53
CA LEU A 161 -5.05 -14.47 1.91
C LEU A 161 -5.30 -13.74 3.23
N SER A 162 -4.39 -13.87 4.20
CA SER A 162 -4.44 -13.10 5.45
C SER A 162 -4.30 -11.60 5.17
N ALA A 163 -3.38 -11.21 4.28
CA ALA A 163 -3.22 -9.80 3.92
C ALA A 163 -4.47 -9.22 3.24
N LEU A 164 -5.06 -9.96 2.30
CA LEU A 164 -6.33 -9.58 1.67
C LEU A 164 -7.46 -9.44 2.70
N LYS A 165 -7.56 -10.39 3.64
CA LYS A 165 -8.55 -10.32 4.72
C LYS A 165 -8.37 -9.10 5.60
N GLN A 166 -7.13 -8.71 5.92
CA GLN A 166 -6.86 -7.51 6.71
C GLN A 166 -7.13 -6.21 5.93
N MET A 167 -6.86 -6.20 4.61
CA MET A 167 -7.26 -5.09 3.75
C MET A 167 -8.79 -4.89 3.75
N PHE A 168 -9.56 -5.97 3.62
CA PHE A 168 -11.02 -5.90 3.70
C PHE A 168 -11.50 -5.36 5.05
N ARG A 169 -10.97 -5.89 6.16
CA ARG A 169 -11.31 -5.39 7.50
C ARG A 169 -11.02 -3.91 7.67
N ALA A 170 -9.85 -3.45 7.21
CA ALA A 170 -9.49 -2.04 7.29
C ALA A 170 -10.43 -1.15 6.46
N THR A 171 -10.91 -1.65 5.32
CA THR A 171 -11.95 -0.99 4.51
C THR A 171 -13.30 -1.01 5.19
N ASP A 172 -13.76 -2.14 5.73
CA ASP A 172 -15.06 -2.25 6.40
C ASP A 172 -15.13 -1.32 7.61
N ASP A 173 -14.12 -1.35 8.49
CA ASP A 173 -13.99 -0.43 9.63
C ASP A 173 -14.12 1.04 9.19
N PHE A 174 -13.52 1.37 8.04
CA PHE A 174 -13.53 2.73 7.51
C PHE A 174 -14.89 3.12 6.88
N LEU A 175 -15.52 2.20 6.15
CA LEU A 175 -16.82 2.44 5.52
C LEU A 175 -17.94 2.58 6.56
N GLU A 176 -17.84 1.89 7.69
CA GLU A 176 -18.77 2.03 8.82
C GLU A 176 -18.70 3.43 9.47
N ASP A 177 -17.55 4.09 9.42
CA ASP A 177 -17.33 5.44 9.94
C ASP A 177 -17.81 6.56 8.97
N LEU A 178 -18.16 6.22 7.73
CA LEU A 178 -18.65 7.21 6.76
C LEU A 178 -20.04 7.71 7.16
N PRO A 179 -20.31 9.03 7.03
CA PRO A 179 -21.66 9.54 7.22
C PRO A 179 -22.60 8.90 6.17
N LEU A 180 -23.81 8.53 6.61
CA LEU A 180 -24.87 8.11 5.70
C LEU A 180 -25.18 9.28 4.74
N GLU A 181 -24.89 9.08 3.45
CA GLU A 181 -25.28 9.99 2.36
C GLU A 181 -26.81 10.01 2.16
#